data_AF-A0A2A2TB39-F1
#
_entry.id   AF-A0A2A2TB39-F1
#
_cell.length_a   1.000
_cell.length_b   1.000
_cell.length_c   1.000
_cell.angle_alpha   90.00
_cell.angle_beta   90.00
_cell.angle_gamma   90.00
#
_symmetry.space_group_name_H-M   'P 1'
#
loop_
_entity.id
_entity.type
_entity.pdbx_description
1 polymer ?
#
loop_
_entity_poly.entity_id
_entity_poly.type
_entity_poly.pdbx_seq_one_letter_code
_entity_poly.pdbx_strand_id
1 'polypeptide(L)'
;MESCENDEKSTNEIIQTALTTENEDVYWDLVNILRNRGSEEEFTAASKLCESQNSKERTLGVNILSQLGTIQKEFRTLERGDILLKLLSQEEKDRDVLAAIGYAFGHLNDARGILPLIELKNHADSDVRMGVVLGLTCQEDESAIQTLIQG
;
A
#
# COMPACT_ATOMS: atom_id res chain seq x y z
N MET A 1 6.68 24.99 -6.37
CA MET A 1 7.57 25.53 -5.31
C MET A 1 7.45 24.72 -4.01
N GLU A 2 6.32 24.04 -3.77
CA GLU A 2 6.09 23.16 -2.58
C GLU A 2 6.97 21.91 -2.49
N SER A 3 7.47 21.36 -3.60
CA SER A 3 8.29 20.13 -3.58
C SER A 3 9.59 20.26 -2.76
N CYS A 4 10.20 21.45 -2.70
CA CYS A 4 11.43 21.66 -1.92
C CYS A 4 11.17 21.84 -0.42
N GLU A 5 10.03 22.44 -0.03
CA GLU A 5 9.70 22.68 1.39
C GLU A 5 9.39 21.40 2.15
N ASN A 6 8.82 20.41 1.46
CA ASN A 6 8.48 19.13 2.08
C ASN A 6 9.71 18.21 2.21
N ASP A 7 10.78 18.41 1.44
CA ASP A 7 12.01 17.62 1.56
C ASP A 7 12.80 17.92 2.85
N GLU A 8 12.58 19.07 3.49
CA GLU A 8 13.19 19.44 4.78
C GLU A 8 12.40 18.93 6.00
N LYS A 9 11.12 18.55 5.82
CA LYS A 9 10.27 18.06 6.91
C LYS A 9 10.69 16.67 7.37
N SER A 10 10.59 16.41 8.67
CA SER A 10 10.81 15.07 9.21
C SER A 10 9.76 14.07 8.73
N THR A 11 10.09 12.79 8.73
CA THR A 11 9.17 11.69 8.39
C THR A 11 7.85 11.79 9.16
N ASN A 12 7.94 12.06 10.46
CA ASN A 12 6.77 12.18 11.33
C ASN A 12 5.89 13.38 10.96
N GLU A 13 6.46 14.54 10.65
CA GLU A 13 5.68 15.72 10.24
C GLU A 13 4.92 15.47 8.93
N ILE A 14 5.57 14.81 7.97
CA ILE A 14 4.94 14.43 6.69
C ILE A 14 3.79 13.45 6.94
N ILE A 15 4.01 12.42 7.77
CA ILE A 15 2.98 11.45 8.16
C ILE A 15 1.78 12.14 8.84
N GLN A 16 2.03 13.01 9.83
CA GLN A 16 0.95 13.72 10.52
C GLN A 16 0.16 14.63 9.59
N THR A 17 0.85 15.30 8.66
CA THR A 17 0.19 16.13 7.64
C THR A 17 -0.64 15.27 6.69
N ALA A 18 -0.12 14.12 6.25
CA ALA A 18 -0.84 13.19 5.38
C ALA A 18 -2.09 12.60 6.06
N LEU A 19 -2.06 12.36 7.39
CA LEU A 19 -3.21 11.85 8.14
C LEU A 19 -4.31 12.89 8.37
N THR A 20 -3.99 14.18 8.27
CA THR A 20 -4.91 15.28 8.60
C THR A 20 -5.38 16.09 7.40
N THR A 21 -4.69 16.02 6.27
CA THR A 21 -5.11 16.69 5.03
C THR A 21 -6.40 16.06 4.49
N GLU A 22 -7.33 16.92 4.06
CA GLU A 22 -8.53 16.52 3.30
C GLU A 22 -8.31 16.64 1.79
N ASN A 23 -7.19 17.24 1.37
CA ASN A 23 -6.82 17.37 -0.04
C ASN A 23 -6.05 16.12 -0.49
N GLU A 24 -6.63 15.38 -1.43
CA GLU A 24 -6.09 14.14 -1.99
C GLU A 24 -4.79 14.35 -2.77
N ASP A 25 -4.66 15.44 -3.53
CA ASP A 25 -3.41 15.74 -4.26
C ASP A 25 -2.26 15.96 -3.27
N VAL A 26 -2.51 16.73 -2.20
CA VAL A 26 -1.53 16.96 -1.12
C VAL A 26 -1.19 15.66 -0.41
N TYR A 27 -2.17 14.78 -0.16
CA TYR A 27 -1.93 13.47 0.42
C TYR A 27 -0.95 12.65 -0.43
N TRP A 28 -1.19 12.56 -1.75
CA TRP A 28 -0.34 11.77 -2.64
C TRP A 28 1.04 12.38 -2.83
N ASP A 29 1.16 13.71 -2.83
CA ASP A 29 2.47 14.38 -2.86
C ASP A 29 3.30 14.01 -1.62
N LEU A 30 2.71 14.03 -0.43
CA LEU A 30 3.39 13.66 0.82
C LEU A 30 3.79 12.17 0.83
N VAL A 31 2.89 11.28 0.38
CA VAL A 31 3.18 9.84 0.25
C VAL A 31 4.34 9.60 -0.73
N ASN A 32 4.36 10.32 -1.85
CA ASN A 32 5.43 10.19 -2.85
C ASN A 32 6.77 10.66 -2.32
N ILE A 33 6.81 11.70 -1.49
CA ILE A 33 8.05 12.12 -0.82
C ILE A 33 8.59 11.00 0.06
N LEU A 34 7.75 10.38 0.90
CA LEU A 34 8.16 9.27 1.76
C LEU A 34 8.64 8.06 0.94
N ARG A 35 7.92 7.72 -0.14
CA ARG A 35 8.30 6.65 -1.07
C ARG A 35 9.66 6.91 -1.71
N ASN A 36 9.91 8.15 -2.15
CA ASN A 36 11.15 8.55 -2.83
C ASN A 36 12.35 8.58 -1.88
N ARG A 37 12.17 9.03 -0.63
CA ARG A 37 13.20 8.97 0.41
C ARG A 37 13.62 7.53 0.67
N GLY A 38 12.64 6.64 0.85
CA GLY A 38 12.87 5.19 0.79
C GLY A 38 13.92 4.65 1.76
N SER A 39 14.14 5.30 2.91
CA SER A 39 15.16 4.88 3.87
C SER A 39 14.60 3.89 4.90
N GLU A 40 15.48 3.39 5.77
CA GLU A 40 15.09 2.59 6.94
C GLU A 40 14.12 3.34 7.87
N GLU A 41 14.20 4.67 7.92
CA GLU A 41 13.30 5.49 8.73
C GLU A 41 11.87 5.41 8.19
N GLU A 42 11.66 5.66 6.89
CA GLU A 42 10.34 5.57 6.26
C GLU A 42 9.79 4.14 6.29
N PHE A 43 10.64 3.13 6.09
CA PHE A 43 10.23 1.74 6.22
C PHE A 43 9.73 1.43 7.63
N THR A 44 10.48 1.83 8.65
CA THR A 44 10.12 1.60 10.06
C THR A 44 8.84 2.34 10.42
N ALA A 45 8.70 3.59 9.98
CA ALA A 45 7.51 4.40 10.24
C ALA A 45 6.27 3.80 9.57
N ALA A 46 6.36 3.44 8.28
CA ALA A 46 5.26 2.83 7.55
C ALA A 46 4.88 1.45 8.10
N SER A 47 5.86 0.64 8.50
CA SER A 47 5.61 -0.65 9.16
C SER A 47 4.83 -0.48 10.47
N LYS A 48 5.18 0.52 11.29
CA LYS A 48 4.45 0.83 12.54
C LYS A 48 3.02 1.31 12.26
N LEU A 49 2.82 2.10 11.22
CA LEU A 49 1.48 2.56 10.81
C LEU A 49 0.57 1.37 10.46
N CYS A 50 1.10 0.33 9.80
CA CYS A 50 0.34 -0.90 9.51
C CYS A 50 -0.09 -1.67 10.77
N GLU A 51 0.53 -1.45 11.92
CA GLU A 51 0.16 -2.09 13.20
C GLU A 51 -0.85 -1.26 14.02
N SER A 52 -1.27 -0.09 13.51
CA SER A 52 -2.18 0.79 14.22
C SER A 52 -3.62 0.25 14.28
N GLN A 53 -4.34 0.62 15.34
CA GLN A 53 -5.78 0.36 15.45
C GLN A 53 -6.60 1.28 14.53
N ASN A 54 -6.03 2.39 14.08
CA ASN A 54 -6.69 3.34 13.18
C ASN A 54 -6.52 2.89 11.71
N SER A 55 -7.63 2.68 11.00
CA SER A 55 -7.57 2.24 9.60
C SER A 55 -6.92 3.27 8.68
N LYS A 56 -7.09 4.58 8.92
CA LYS A 56 -6.40 5.63 8.14
C LYS A 56 -4.88 5.53 8.25
N GLU A 57 -4.38 5.22 9.44
CA GLU A 57 -2.95 4.98 9.66
C GLU A 57 -2.48 3.74 8.91
N ARG A 58 -3.22 2.63 9.01
CA ARG A 58 -2.89 1.41 8.26
C ARG A 58 -2.89 1.64 6.76
N THR A 59 -3.89 2.34 6.21
CA THR A 59 -3.97 2.72 4.79
C THR A 59 -2.75 3.55 4.38
N LEU A 60 -2.37 4.56 5.16
CA LEU A 60 -1.16 5.35 4.89
C LEU A 60 0.11 4.49 4.90
N GLY A 61 0.25 3.59 5.88
CA GLY A 61 1.37 2.65 5.95
C GLY A 61 1.48 1.78 4.69
N VAL A 62 0.36 1.18 4.26
CA VAL A 62 0.29 0.38 3.02
C VAL A 62 0.65 1.22 1.80
N ASN A 63 0.10 2.43 1.69
CA ASN A 63 0.39 3.33 0.59
C ASN A 63 1.87 3.68 0.53
N ILE A 64 2.52 3.97 1.65
CA ILE A 64 3.97 4.21 1.67
C ILE A 64 4.74 2.95 1.23
N LEU A 65 4.44 1.79 1.83
CA LEU A 65 5.17 0.53 1.55
C LEU A 65 5.05 0.10 0.08
N SER A 66 3.88 0.25 -0.55
CA SER A 66 3.61 -0.21 -1.92
C SER A 66 4.71 0.13 -2.95
N GLN A 67 5.30 1.32 -2.83
CA GLN A 67 6.29 1.85 -3.77
C GLN A 67 7.49 2.49 -3.05
N LEU A 68 7.73 2.10 -1.78
CA LEU A 68 8.86 2.58 -1.00
C LEU A 68 10.20 2.26 -1.69
N GLY A 69 11.08 3.25 -1.79
CA GLY A 69 12.42 3.08 -2.37
C GLY A 69 12.41 2.67 -3.84
N THR A 70 11.33 2.96 -4.58
CA THR A 70 11.20 2.61 -6.01
C THR A 70 12.30 3.23 -6.87
N ILE A 71 12.80 4.41 -6.51
CA ILE A 71 13.95 5.06 -7.16
C ILE A 71 15.25 4.25 -6.96
N GLN A 72 15.38 3.55 -5.83
CA GLN A 72 16.58 2.82 -5.43
C GLN A 72 16.59 1.36 -5.92
N LYS A 73 15.52 0.92 -6.61
CA LYS A 73 15.18 -0.44 -7.03
C LYS A 73 15.09 -1.45 -5.88
N GLU A 74 13.91 -2.07 -5.75
CA GLU A 74 13.67 -3.29 -4.96
C GLU A 74 13.97 -3.19 -3.45
N PHE A 75 13.94 -1.97 -2.87
CA PHE A 75 14.17 -1.78 -1.44
C PHE A 75 13.18 -2.59 -0.59
N ARG A 76 13.68 -3.60 0.15
CA ARG A 76 12.91 -4.44 1.09
C ARG A 76 11.61 -5.01 0.53
N THR A 77 11.56 -5.36 -0.76
CA THR A 77 10.33 -5.88 -1.40
C THR A 77 9.75 -7.08 -0.65
N LEU A 78 10.60 -7.99 -0.17
CA LEU A 78 10.17 -9.18 0.56
C LEU A 78 9.51 -8.83 1.90
N GLU A 79 10.15 -7.98 2.70
CA GLU A 79 9.64 -7.58 4.02
C GLU A 79 8.39 -6.71 3.91
N ARG A 80 8.29 -5.88 2.87
CA ARG A 80 7.07 -5.15 2.55
C ARG A 80 5.92 -6.12 2.26
N GLY A 81 6.16 -7.14 1.43
CA GLY A 81 5.19 -8.22 1.19
C GLY A 81 4.78 -8.95 2.47
N ASP A 82 5.73 -9.27 3.35
CA ASP A 82 5.45 -9.93 4.64
C ASP A 82 4.51 -9.10 5.53
N ILE A 83 4.72 -7.78 5.58
CA ILE A 83 3.85 -6.86 6.33
C ILE A 83 2.44 -6.85 5.75
N LEU A 84 2.30 -6.77 4.43
CA LEU A 84 0.98 -6.76 3.77
C LEU A 84 0.23 -8.08 3.96
N LEU A 85 0.94 -9.22 3.89
CA LEU A 85 0.37 -10.54 4.16
C LEU A 85 -0.08 -10.66 5.62
N LYS A 86 0.74 -10.19 6.57
CA LYS A 86 0.38 -10.13 7.99
C LYS A 86 -0.90 -9.31 8.17
N LEU A 87 -0.98 -8.15 7.53
CA LEU A 87 -2.14 -7.25 7.62
C LEU A 87 -3.43 -7.92 7.12
N LEU A 88 -3.38 -8.59 5.96
CA LEU A 88 -4.52 -9.39 5.46
C LEU A 88 -4.91 -10.52 6.42
N SER A 89 -3.93 -11.18 7.04
CA SER A 89 -4.16 -12.32 7.93
C SER A 89 -4.84 -11.96 9.26
N GLN A 90 -4.80 -10.69 9.67
CA GLN A 90 -5.32 -10.20 10.95
C GLN A 90 -6.83 -9.89 10.93
N GLU A 91 -7.59 -10.55 10.05
CA GLU A 91 -9.01 -10.25 9.80
C GLU A 91 -9.28 -8.78 9.46
N GLU A 92 -8.40 -8.15 8.68
CA GLU A 92 -8.64 -6.80 8.18
C GLU A 92 -9.98 -6.73 7.43
N LYS A 93 -10.80 -5.74 7.78
CA LYS A 93 -12.18 -5.55 7.29
C LYS A 93 -12.41 -4.13 6.78
N ASP A 94 -11.50 -3.21 7.07
CA ASP A 94 -11.58 -1.85 6.57
C ASP A 94 -11.32 -1.86 5.06
N ARG A 95 -12.32 -1.42 4.31
CA ARG A 95 -12.31 -1.41 2.85
C ARG A 95 -11.16 -0.59 2.25
N ASP A 96 -10.78 0.51 2.90
CA ASP A 96 -9.75 1.41 2.35
C ASP A 96 -8.38 0.73 2.50
N VAL A 97 -8.17 0.04 3.63
CA VAL A 97 -6.97 -0.77 3.86
C VAL A 97 -6.89 -1.93 2.87
N LEU A 98 -7.98 -2.70 2.69
CA LEU A 98 -8.01 -3.83 1.77
C LEU A 98 -7.76 -3.42 0.32
N ALA A 99 -8.37 -2.32 -0.13
CA ALA A 99 -8.14 -1.77 -1.47
C ALA A 99 -6.66 -1.35 -1.65
N ALA A 100 -6.10 -0.64 -0.67
CA ALA A 100 -4.70 -0.24 -0.68
C ALA A 100 -3.74 -1.45 -0.74
N ILE A 101 -4.06 -2.54 -0.04
CA ILE A 101 -3.25 -3.76 -0.07
C ILE A 101 -3.26 -4.39 -1.48
N GLY A 102 -4.44 -4.44 -2.13
CA GLY A 102 -4.54 -4.91 -3.52
C GLY A 102 -3.64 -4.12 -4.46
N TYR A 103 -3.69 -2.78 -4.40
CA TYR A 103 -2.80 -1.91 -5.17
C TYR A 103 -1.32 -2.17 -4.85
N ALA A 104 -0.98 -2.36 -3.57
CA ALA A 104 0.38 -2.59 -3.13
C ALA A 104 0.95 -3.90 -3.69
N PHE A 105 0.20 -5.00 -3.69
CA PHE A 105 0.65 -6.26 -4.28
C PHE A 105 0.89 -6.17 -5.79
N GLY A 106 0.10 -5.37 -6.51
CA GLY A 106 0.32 -5.12 -7.93
C GLY A 106 1.65 -4.40 -8.21
N HIS A 107 2.02 -3.45 -7.36
CA HIS A 107 3.31 -2.75 -7.44
C HIS A 107 4.50 -3.60 -7.01
N LEU A 108 4.34 -4.42 -5.96
CA LEU A 108 5.41 -5.31 -5.49
C LEU A 108 5.63 -6.49 -6.44
N ASN A 109 4.63 -6.81 -7.27
CA ASN A 109 4.58 -8.01 -8.09
C ASN A 109 4.86 -9.30 -7.28
N ASP A 110 4.33 -9.36 -6.07
CA ASP A 110 4.57 -10.46 -5.14
C ASP A 110 3.46 -11.51 -5.24
N ALA A 111 3.79 -12.63 -5.88
CA ALA A 111 2.87 -13.75 -6.11
C ALA A 111 2.25 -14.32 -4.83
N ARG A 112 2.86 -14.10 -3.65
CA ARG A 112 2.28 -14.53 -2.37
C ARG A 112 0.94 -13.85 -2.07
N GLY A 113 0.68 -12.69 -2.67
CA GLY A 113 -0.58 -11.96 -2.56
C GLY A 113 -1.73 -12.54 -3.39
N ILE A 114 -1.48 -13.44 -4.35
CA ILE A 114 -2.50 -13.91 -5.30
C ILE A 114 -3.68 -14.57 -4.57
N LEU A 115 -3.42 -15.63 -3.80
CA LEU A 115 -4.49 -16.38 -3.14
C LEU A 115 -5.27 -15.50 -2.13
N PRO A 116 -4.61 -14.72 -1.25
CA PRO A 116 -5.31 -13.79 -0.37
C PRO A 116 -6.20 -12.77 -1.11
N LEU A 117 -5.76 -12.24 -2.25
CA LEU A 117 -6.55 -11.29 -3.04
C LEU A 117 -7.75 -11.96 -3.73
N ILE A 118 -7.61 -13.20 -4.18
CA ILE A 118 -8.72 -13.95 -4.77
C ILE A 118 -9.89 -14.12 -3.78
N GLU A 119 -9.61 -14.28 -2.49
CA GLU A 119 -10.65 -14.34 -1.45
C GLU A 119 -11.48 -13.05 -1.36
N LEU A 120 -10.93 -11.92 -1.81
CA LEU A 120 -11.58 -10.61 -1.81
C LEU A 120 -12.33 -10.30 -3.12
N LYS A 121 -12.27 -11.16 -4.14
CA LYS A 121 -12.81 -10.83 -5.48
C LYS A 121 -14.30 -10.46 -5.51
N ASN A 122 -15.08 -11.03 -4.58
CA ASN A 122 -16.52 -10.79 -4.45
C ASN A 122 -16.86 -9.82 -3.30
N HIS A 123 -15.89 -9.04 -2.82
CA HIS A 123 -16.12 -8.08 -1.75
C HIS A 123 -17.22 -7.07 -2.13
N ALA A 124 -18.05 -6.67 -1.16
CA ALA A 124 -19.20 -5.81 -1.41
C ALA A 124 -18.78 -4.41 -1.91
N ASP A 125 -17.67 -3.89 -1.39
CA ASP A 125 -17.11 -2.60 -1.78
C ASP A 125 -16.37 -2.68 -3.14
N SER A 126 -16.65 -1.73 -4.04
CA SER A 126 -16.09 -1.69 -5.39
C SER A 126 -14.60 -1.41 -5.42
N ASP A 127 -14.08 -0.62 -4.47
CA ASP A 127 -12.68 -0.22 -4.46
C ASP A 127 -11.81 -1.39 -4.02
N VAL A 128 -12.32 -2.25 -3.12
CA VAL A 128 -11.66 -3.52 -2.78
C VAL A 128 -11.59 -4.44 -4.00
N ARG A 129 -12.69 -4.57 -4.77
CA ARG A 129 -12.66 -5.37 -6.01
C ARG A 129 -11.69 -4.80 -7.04
N MET A 130 -11.62 -3.48 -7.17
CA MET A 130 -10.64 -2.81 -8.03
C MET A 130 -9.20 -3.09 -7.56
N GLY A 131 -8.95 -3.05 -6.25
CA GLY A 131 -7.67 -3.42 -5.66
C GLY A 131 -7.25 -4.85 -6.00
N VAL A 132 -8.19 -5.81 -5.96
CA VAL A 132 -7.93 -7.20 -6.41
C VAL A 132 -7.54 -7.24 -7.88
N VAL A 133 -8.28 -6.55 -8.76
CA VAL A 133 -7.96 -6.51 -10.19
C VAL A 133 -6.56 -5.95 -10.43
N LEU A 134 -6.22 -4.81 -9.83
CA LEU A 134 -4.89 -4.20 -10.03
C LEU A 134 -3.77 -5.05 -9.40
N GLY A 135 -4.03 -5.69 -8.26
CA GLY A 135 -3.07 -6.60 -7.63
C GLY A 135 -2.75 -7.84 -8.47
N LEU A 136 -3.75 -8.37 -9.17
CA LEU A 136 -3.62 -9.57 -10.01
C LEU A 136 -3.17 -9.26 -11.45
N THR A 137 -3.32 -8.02 -11.93
CA THR A 137 -3.04 -7.64 -13.34
C THR A 137 -1.57 -7.90 -13.75
N CYS A 138 -0.63 -7.77 -12.83
CA CYS A 138 0.79 -8.01 -13.10
C CYS A 138 1.22 -9.48 -12.95
N GLN A 139 0.30 -10.38 -12.58
CA GLN A 139 0.59 -11.77 -12.25
C GLN A 139 0.34 -12.69 -13.45
N GLU A 140 1.28 -13.61 -13.71
CA GLU A 140 1.17 -14.62 -14.77
C GLU A 140 0.55 -15.95 -14.26
N ASP A 141 0.16 -16.01 -12.99
CA ASP A 141 -0.45 -17.20 -12.38
C ASP A 141 -1.83 -17.50 -12.99
N GLU A 142 -2.09 -18.78 -13.23
CA GLU A 142 -3.35 -19.23 -13.85
C GLU A 142 -4.58 -18.85 -13.01
N SER A 143 -4.46 -18.90 -11.67
CA SER A 143 -5.55 -18.53 -10.76
C SER A 143 -5.86 -17.03 -10.83
N ALA A 144 -4.82 -16.20 -10.98
CA ALA A 144 -4.96 -14.77 -11.18
C ALA A 144 -5.67 -14.48 -12.51
N ILE A 145 -5.21 -15.09 -13.61
CA ILE A 145 -5.80 -14.94 -14.94
C ILE A 145 -7.27 -15.38 -14.95
N GLN A 146 -7.58 -16.57 -14.39
CA GLN A 146 -8.95 -17.07 -14.29
C GLN A 146 -9.84 -16.12 -13.49
N THR A 147 -9.32 -15.56 -12.38
CA THR A 147 -10.08 -14.61 -11.57
C THR A 147 -10.39 -13.32 -12.33
N LEU A 148 -9.45 -12.81 -13.13
CA LEU A 148 -9.66 -11.60 -13.95
C LEU A 148 -10.64 -11.82 -15.11
N ILE A 149 -10.75 -13.05 -15.64
CA ILE A 149 -11.71 -13.39 -16.70
C ILE A 149 -13.13 -13.56 -16.14
N GLN A 150 -13.25 -14.08 -14.91
CA GLN A 150 -14.53 -14.42 -14.29
C GLN A 150 -15.13 -13.28 -13.43
N GLY A 151 -14.33 -12.25 -13.14
CA GLY A 151 -14.69 -11.10 -12.29
C GLY A 151 -15.63 -10.10 -12.95
#